data_AF-A0A2S9RSW8-F1
#
_entry.id   AF-A0A2S9RSW8-F1
#
_cell.length_a   1.000
_cell.length_b   1.000
_cell.length_c   1.000
_cell.angle_alpha   90.00
_cell.angle_beta   90.00
_cell.angle_gamma   90.00
#
_symmetry.space_group_name_H-M   'P 1'
#
loop_
_entity.id
_entity.type
_entity.pdbx_description
1 polymer ?
#
loop_
_entity_poly.entity_id
_entity_poly.type
_entity_poly.pdbx_seq_one_letter_code
_entity_poly.pdbx_strand_id
1 'polypeptide(L)'
;MKILFFIFGLLTINACSFGGFQPPPPHDHWRLHNADALFPESDPNVLTKYVGRRKKDMSDCGMDFVTGESVNPEVNLCLEKKGWYLEGGPVCEERLMWDSPICIQWRKKHSKPDAKPWQ
;
A
#
# COMPACT_ATOMS: atom_id res chain seq x y z
N MET A 1 55.33 7.73 12.91
CA MET A 1 54.10 8.13 13.63
C MET A 1 53.08 8.93 12.80
N LYS A 2 53.43 9.57 11.67
CA LYS A 2 52.45 10.29 10.82
C LYS A 2 51.54 9.38 9.97
N ILE A 3 52.02 8.18 9.62
CA ILE A 3 51.30 7.22 8.77
C ILE A 3 50.17 6.49 9.54
N LEU A 4 50.35 6.23 10.83
CA LEU A 4 49.33 5.57 11.65
C LEU A 4 48.06 6.42 11.86
N PHE A 5 48.18 7.75 11.90
CA PHE A 5 47.02 8.64 12.01
C PHE A 5 46.17 8.67 10.73
N PHE A 6 46.76 8.38 9.56
CA PHE A 6 46.01 8.29 8.30
C PHE A 6 45.16 7.01 8.21
N ILE A 7 45.63 5.91 8.80
CA ILE A 7 44.91 4.61 8.77
C ILE A 7 43.66 4.67 9.67
N PHE A 8 43.73 5.34 10.81
CA PHE A 8 42.56 5.52 11.70
C PHE A 8 41.50 6.47 11.15
N GLY A 9 41.88 7.45 10.30
CA GLY A 9 40.94 8.36 9.65
C GLY A 9 40.10 7.70 8.54
N LEU A 10 40.60 6.65 7.89
CA LEU A 10 39.88 5.90 6.85
C LEU A 10 38.85 4.91 7.42
N LEU A 11 39.01 4.49 8.69
CA LEU A 11 38.10 3.55 9.34
C LEU A 11 36.81 4.23 9.85
N THR A 12 36.81 5.54 10.09
CA THR A 12 35.63 6.27 10.57
C THR A 12 34.69 6.72 9.44
N ILE A 13 35.19 6.86 8.21
CA ILE A 13 34.36 7.26 7.05
C ILE A 13 33.47 6.12 6.52
N ASN A 14 33.83 4.87 6.82
CA ASN A 14 33.05 3.68 6.41
C ASN A 14 32.00 3.25 7.46
N ALA A 15 31.97 3.88 8.65
CA ALA A 15 31.00 3.57 9.69
C ALA A 15 29.64 4.23 9.47
N CYS A 16 29.54 5.22 8.58
CA CYS A 16 28.26 5.72 8.05
C CYS A 16 27.86 4.96 6.78
N SER A 17 28.27 3.69 6.64
CA SER A 17 27.73 2.84 5.60
C SER A 17 26.22 2.76 5.83
N PHE A 18 25.51 3.34 4.86
CA PHE A 18 24.07 3.44 4.70
C PHE A 18 23.39 2.06 4.62
N GLY A 19 23.64 1.15 5.56
CA GLY A 19 22.74 0.04 5.89
C GLY A 19 21.52 0.53 6.68
N GLY A 20 21.14 1.80 6.48
CA GLY A 20 20.05 2.47 7.18
C GLY A 20 18.78 1.65 7.04
N PHE A 21 17.98 1.66 8.10
CA PHE A 21 16.68 1.01 8.18
C PHE A 21 15.97 0.98 6.83
N GLN A 22 15.83 -0.22 6.27
CA GLN A 22 15.07 -0.45 5.05
C GLN A 22 13.63 -0.72 5.49
N PRO A 23 12.71 0.25 5.37
CA PRO A 23 11.33 0.00 5.74
C PRO A 23 10.78 -1.15 4.89
N PRO A 24 9.88 -1.98 5.44
CA PRO A 24 9.13 -2.91 4.62
C PRO A 24 8.45 -2.15 3.48
N PRO A 25 8.29 -2.77 2.30
CA PRO A 25 7.52 -2.17 1.23
C PRO A 25 6.11 -1.81 1.75
N PRO A 26 5.51 -0.70 1.28
CA PRO A 26 4.15 -0.35 1.61
C PRO A 26 3.25 -1.55 1.33
N HIS A 27 2.34 -1.81 2.26
CA HIS A 27 1.58 -3.04 2.21
C HIS A 27 0.42 -2.93 1.21
N ASP A 28 -0.19 -1.74 1.15
CA ASP A 28 -1.41 -1.53 0.40
C ASP A 28 -1.18 -0.59 -0.80
N HIS A 29 -1.07 -1.18 -1.98
CA HIS A 29 -1.03 -0.45 -3.24
C HIS A 29 -2.41 -0.47 -3.92
N TRP A 30 -3.20 0.57 -3.66
CA TRP A 30 -4.51 0.76 -4.28
C TRP A 30 -4.41 1.18 -5.74
N ARG A 31 -5.05 0.40 -6.62
CA ARG A 31 -5.23 0.73 -8.03
C ARG A 31 -6.71 0.88 -8.35
N LEU A 32 -7.07 1.88 -9.13
CA LEU A 32 -8.44 2.03 -9.60
C LEU A 32 -8.67 1.14 -10.81
N HIS A 33 -9.76 0.37 -10.80
CA HIS A 33 -10.19 -0.41 -11.94
C HIS A 33 -10.52 0.50 -13.13
N ASN A 34 -10.01 0.14 -14.31
CA ASN A 34 -10.13 0.90 -15.55
C ASN A 34 -9.56 2.33 -15.47
N ALA A 35 -8.52 2.55 -14.64
CA ALA A 35 -7.87 3.84 -14.51
C ALA A 35 -7.51 4.46 -15.86
N ASP A 36 -6.88 3.70 -16.76
CA ASP A 36 -6.43 4.21 -18.08
C ASP A 36 -7.59 4.65 -18.97
N ALA A 37 -8.75 3.98 -18.87
CA ALA A 37 -9.95 4.35 -19.62
C ALA A 37 -10.63 5.59 -19.01
N LEU A 38 -10.63 5.71 -17.69
CA LEU A 38 -11.22 6.86 -16.97
C LEU A 38 -10.33 8.11 -17.03
N PHE A 39 -9.02 7.90 -17.13
CA PHE A 39 -7.98 8.92 -17.05
C PHE A 39 -6.97 8.68 -18.18
N PRO A 40 -7.35 8.95 -19.44
CA PRO A 40 -6.45 8.73 -20.58
C PRO A 40 -5.29 9.72 -20.55
N GLU A 41 -4.09 9.26 -20.93
CA GLU A 41 -2.86 10.08 -20.94
C GLU A 41 -2.95 11.32 -21.84
N SER A 42 -3.85 11.31 -22.83
CA SER A 42 -4.12 12.47 -23.69
C SER A 42 -4.74 13.65 -22.94
N ASP A 43 -5.28 13.45 -21.74
CA ASP A 43 -5.83 14.52 -20.91
C ASP A 43 -4.70 15.28 -20.20
N PRO A 44 -4.52 16.59 -20.46
CA PRO A 44 -3.46 17.37 -19.84
C PRO A 44 -3.60 17.48 -18.31
N ASN A 45 -4.78 17.17 -17.75
CA ASN A 45 -5.04 17.20 -16.31
C ASN A 45 -5.21 15.79 -15.70
N VAL A 46 -4.77 14.74 -16.41
CA VAL A 46 -4.94 13.33 -16.01
C VAL A 46 -4.51 13.07 -14.56
N LEU A 47 -3.33 13.54 -14.17
CA LEU A 47 -2.78 13.33 -12.82
C LEU A 47 -3.66 14.01 -11.76
N THR A 48 -4.03 15.27 -11.98
CA THR A 48 -4.88 16.04 -11.05
C THR A 48 -6.24 15.38 -10.86
N LYS A 49 -6.83 14.88 -11.94
CA LYS A 49 -8.12 14.18 -11.90
C LYS A 49 -8.03 12.84 -11.17
N TYR A 50 -6.99 12.05 -11.45
CA TYR A 50 -6.76 10.78 -10.76
C TYR A 50 -6.53 10.96 -9.26
N VAL A 51 -5.64 11.90 -8.88
CA VAL A 51 -5.37 12.22 -7.47
C VAL A 51 -6.61 12.81 -6.79
N GLY A 52 -7.37 13.66 -7.49
CA GLY A 52 -8.63 14.21 -6.98
C GLY A 52 -9.66 13.11 -6.71
N ARG A 53 -9.78 12.14 -7.62
CA ARG A 53 -10.66 10.97 -7.44
C ARG A 53 -10.21 10.12 -6.25
N ARG A 54 -8.91 9.82 -6.14
CA ARG A 54 -8.34 9.07 -5.02
C ARG A 54 -8.64 9.75 -3.69
N LYS A 55 -8.32 11.04 -3.58
CA LYS A 55 -8.54 11.83 -2.36
C LYS A 55 -10.00 11.81 -1.94
N LYS A 56 -10.92 12.03 -2.90
CA LYS A 56 -12.36 12.01 -2.64
C LYS A 56 -12.81 10.64 -2.14
N ASP A 57 -12.49 9.57 -2.86
CA ASP A 57 -12.96 8.23 -2.53
C ASP A 57 -12.41 7.73 -1.19
N MET A 58 -11.13 7.99 -0.90
CA MET A 58 -10.51 7.67 0.38
C MET A 58 -11.18 8.44 1.53
N SER A 59 -11.35 9.75 1.37
CA SER A 59 -12.02 10.59 2.39
C SER A 59 -13.47 10.16 2.63
N ASP A 60 -14.22 9.87 1.57
CA ASP A 60 -15.61 9.40 1.65
C ASP A 60 -15.72 8.05 2.41
N CYS A 61 -14.68 7.20 2.34
CA CYS A 61 -14.61 5.93 3.06
C CYS A 61 -13.97 6.03 4.45
N GLY A 62 -13.50 7.21 4.88
CA GLY A 62 -12.80 7.40 6.15
C GLY A 62 -11.34 6.94 6.15
N MET A 63 -10.75 6.75 4.97
CA MET A 63 -9.32 6.49 4.80
C MET A 63 -8.56 7.81 4.70
N ASP A 64 -7.43 7.92 5.41
CA ASP A 64 -6.51 9.03 5.18
C ASP A 64 -5.91 8.92 3.78
N PHE A 65 -6.08 9.96 2.97
CA PHE A 65 -5.60 9.95 1.59
C PHE A 65 -4.07 10.03 1.50
N VAL A 66 -3.41 10.52 2.57
CA VAL A 66 -1.95 10.68 2.62
C VAL A 66 -1.29 9.34 2.86
N THR A 67 -1.68 8.63 3.93
CA THR A 67 -1.18 7.26 4.16
C THR A 67 -1.71 6.30 3.10
N GLY A 68 -3.01 6.40 2.76
CA GLY A 68 -3.66 5.51 1.81
C GLY A 68 -3.80 4.07 2.33
N GLU A 69 -3.68 3.85 3.64
CA GLU A 69 -3.76 2.55 4.28
C GLU A 69 -4.76 2.60 5.43
N SER A 70 -5.39 1.47 5.74
CA SER A 70 -6.24 1.34 6.93
C SER A 70 -6.19 -0.07 7.49
N VAL A 71 -6.09 -0.18 8.81
CA VAL A 71 -6.29 -1.45 9.53
C VAL A 71 -7.77 -1.77 9.73
N ASN A 72 -8.68 -0.86 9.34
CA ASN A 72 -10.11 -1.09 9.44
C ASN A 72 -10.64 -1.73 8.13
N PRO A 73 -11.12 -2.98 8.17
CA PRO A 73 -11.62 -3.67 6.99
C PRO A 73 -12.88 -3.03 6.39
N GLU A 74 -13.71 -2.33 7.18
CA GLU A 74 -14.87 -1.62 6.64
C GLU A 74 -14.46 -0.47 5.73
N VAL A 75 -13.42 0.26 6.10
CA VAL A 75 -12.83 1.36 5.32
C VAL A 75 -12.27 0.82 4.00
N ASN A 76 -11.51 -0.27 4.07
CA ASN A 76 -10.92 -0.91 2.90
C ASN A 76 -11.99 -1.51 1.96
N LEU A 77 -12.98 -2.22 2.50
CA LEU A 77 -14.10 -2.77 1.72
C LEU A 77 -14.98 -1.68 1.10
N CYS A 78 -15.10 -0.51 1.74
CA CYS A 78 -15.75 0.65 1.14
C CYS A 78 -15.01 1.12 -0.12
N LEU A 79 -13.67 1.16 -0.06
CA LEU A 79 -12.85 1.56 -1.18
C LEU A 79 -12.91 0.54 -2.32
N GLU A 80 -12.92 -0.76 -2.00
CA GLU A 80 -13.14 -1.82 -2.99
C GLU A 80 -14.45 -1.67 -3.77
N LYS A 81 -15.54 -1.35 -3.07
CA LYS A 81 -16.85 -1.09 -3.70
C LYS A 81 -16.84 0.11 -4.65
N LYS A 82 -15.92 1.06 -4.46
CA LYS A 82 -15.73 2.22 -5.35
C LYS A 82 -14.88 1.89 -6.58
N GLY A 83 -14.43 0.64 -6.71
CA GLY A 83 -13.66 0.14 -7.84
C GLY A 83 -12.14 0.18 -7.62
N TRP A 84 -11.68 0.48 -6.41
CA TRP A 84 -10.27 0.33 -6.08
C TRP A 84 -9.97 -1.12 -5.74
N TYR A 85 -8.76 -1.60 -5.98
CA TYR A 85 -8.35 -2.93 -5.57
C TYR A 85 -6.87 -2.91 -5.14
N LEU A 86 -6.52 -3.80 -4.22
CA LEU A 86 -5.14 -4.03 -3.87
C LEU A 86 -4.49 -4.93 -4.91
N GLU A 87 -3.24 -4.64 -5.24
CA GLU A 87 -2.46 -5.48 -6.15
C GLU A 87 -2.30 -6.93 -5.63
N GLY A 88 -2.28 -7.11 -4.30
CA GLY A 88 -2.23 -8.40 -3.62
C GLY A 88 -3.52 -9.23 -3.66
N GLY A 89 -4.62 -8.68 -4.17
CA GLY A 89 -5.93 -9.34 -4.22
C GLY A 89 -6.96 -8.70 -3.30
N PRO A 90 -8.07 -9.40 -2.98
CA PRO A 90 -9.12 -8.85 -2.13
C PRO A 90 -8.61 -8.53 -0.73
N VAL A 91 -8.99 -7.37 -0.20
CA VAL A 91 -8.66 -6.91 1.16
C VAL A 91 -8.91 -7.99 2.20
N CYS A 92 -10.04 -8.70 2.08
CA CYS A 92 -10.40 -9.71 3.07
C CYS A 92 -9.64 -11.02 2.95
N GLU A 93 -8.82 -11.22 1.91
CA GLU A 93 -7.87 -12.33 1.83
C GLU A 93 -6.48 -11.92 2.33
N GLU A 94 -6.29 -10.63 2.63
CA GLU A 94 -5.02 -10.09 3.07
C GLU A 94 -4.71 -10.45 4.53
N ARG A 95 -3.41 -10.61 4.84
CA ARG A 95 -2.93 -11.19 6.11
C ARG A 95 -3.45 -10.47 7.34
N LEU A 96 -3.40 -9.13 7.34
CA LEU A 96 -3.82 -8.30 8.47
C LEU A 96 -5.35 -8.26 8.64
N MET A 97 -6.09 -8.66 7.60
CA MET A 97 -7.55 -8.64 7.56
C MET A 97 -8.16 -10.03 7.74
N TRP A 98 -7.34 -11.08 7.64
CA TRP A 98 -7.78 -12.47 7.58
C TRP A 98 -8.73 -12.81 8.72
N ASP A 99 -8.35 -12.54 9.97
CA ASP A 99 -9.14 -12.92 11.14
C ASP A 99 -10.26 -11.93 11.49
N SER A 100 -10.45 -10.86 10.70
CA SER A 100 -11.52 -9.92 10.97
C SER A 100 -12.91 -10.54 10.77
N PRO A 101 -13.87 -10.36 11.70
CA PRO A 101 -15.21 -10.91 11.58
C PRO A 101 -15.93 -10.53 10.28
N ILE A 102 -15.80 -9.28 9.83
CA ILE A 102 -16.42 -8.84 8.57
C ILE A 102 -15.79 -9.55 7.38
N CYS A 103 -14.48 -9.77 7.41
CA CYS A 103 -13.78 -10.46 6.34
C CYS A 103 -14.06 -11.96 6.32
N ILE A 104 -14.22 -12.61 7.47
CA ILE A 104 -14.69 -13.99 7.55
C ILE A 104 -16.07 -14.13 6.89
N GLN A 105 -16.99 -13.18 7.14
CA GLN A 105 -18.31 -13.19 6.51
C GLN A 105 -18.25 -12.90 5.02
N TRP A 106 -17.39 -11.96 4.61
CA TRP A 106 -17.17 -11.62 3.21
C TRP A 106 -16.62 -12.81 2.43
N ARG A 107 -15.57 -13.48 2.94
CA ARG A 107 -14.92 -14.61 2.26
C ARG A 107 -15.87 -15.78 2.02
N LYS A 108 -16.78 -16.06 2.97
CA LYS A 108 -17.83 -17.10 2.79
C LYS A 108 -18.71 -16.89 1.56
N LYS A 109 -18.86 -15.64 1.08
CA LYS A 109 -19.71 -15.29 -0.05
C LYS A 109 -18.93 -15.05 -1.34
N HIS A 110 -17.69 -14.56 -1.22
CA HIS A 110 -16.95 -13.99 -2.34
C HIS A 110 -15.62 -14.68 -2.63
N SER A 111 -14.99 -15.33 -1.64
CA SER A 111 -13.69 -15.98 -1.85
C SER A 111 -13.82 -17.28 -2.61
N LYS A 112 -12.70 -17.68 -3.23
CA LYS A 112 -12.57 -19.01 -3.79
C LYS A 112 -12.63 -20.07 -2.68
N PRO A 113 -13.16 -21.28 -2.96
CA PRO A 113 -13.28 -22.35 -1.96
C PRO A 113 -11.95 -22.78 -1.32
N ASP A 114 -10.84 -22.52 -1.99
CA ASP A 114 -9.48 -22.89 -1.58
C ASP A 114 -8.67 -21.71 -1.03
N ALA A 115 -9.29 -20.55 -0.78
CA ALA A 115 -8.64 -19.43 -0.11
C ALA A 115 -8.09 -19.88 1.26
N LYS A 116 -6.78 -19.74 1.45
CA LYS A 116 -6.06 -20.16 2.66
C LYS A 116 -5.34 -18.97 3.29
N PRO A 117 -5.15 -18.97 4.62
CA PRO A 117 -4.30 -17.98 5.25
C PRO A 117 -2.85 -18.14 4.77
N TRP A 118 -2.11 -17.04 4.88
CA TRP A 118 -0.67 -16.98 4.62
C TRP A 118 0.09 -17.92 5.58
N GLN A 119 1.05 -18.68 5.05
CA GLN A 119 1.91 -19.61 5.79
C GLN A 119 3.29 -19.00 6.07
#